data_AF-A0A950XLT8-F1
#
_entry.id   AF-A0A950XLT8-F1
#
_cell.length_a   1.000
_cell.length_b   1.000
_cell.length_c   1.000
_cell.angle_alpha   90.00
_cell.angle_beta   90.00
_cell.angle_gamma   90.00
#
_symmetry.space_group_name_H-M   'P 1'
#
loop_
_entity.id
_entity.type
_entity.pdbx_description
1 polymer ?
#
loop_
_entity_poly.entity_id
_entity_poly.type
_entity_poly.pdbx_seq_one_letter_code
_entity_poly.pdbx_strand_id
1 'polypeptide(L)'
;MSSSQWLDIAVLAIAFVAAISGWRSGALGSLLSFVGVLLGAVAGVLLAPHLVAHISAPRAKLFAALFLILALVVVGEVAGVVLGRAVRSAIRSPSIRFFDSV
;
A
#
# COMPACT_ATOMS: atom_id res chain seq x y z
N MET A 1 5.25 35.15 -19.25
CA MET A 1 5.07 33.81 -18.65
C MET A 1 3.61 33.69 -18.27
N SER A 2 2.89 32.71 -18.80
CA SER A 2 1.47 32.53 -18.46
C SER A 2 1.31 31.96 -17.05
N SER A 3 0.17 32.20 -16.42
CA SER A 3 -0.15 31.68 -15.07
C SER A 3 -0.05 30.15 -14.97
N SER A 4 -0.26 29.43 -16.07
CA SER A 4 -0.10 27.98 -16.13
C SER A 4 1.35 27.52 -15.94
N GLN A 5 2.33 28.22 -16.53
CA GLN A 5 3.74 27.84 -16.39
C GLN A 5 4.25 27.98 -14.95
N TRP A 6 3.76 28.97 -14.21
CA TRP A 6 4.10 29.13 -12.79
C TRP A 6 3.51 28.00 -11.93
N LEU A 7 2.29 27.57 -12.26
CA LEU A 7 1.67 26.40 -11.61
C LEU A 7 2.46 25.13 -11.91
N ASP A 8 2.84 24.92 -13.17
CA ASP A 8 3.61 23.74 -13.59
C ASP A 8 4.96 23.67 -12.86
N ILE A 9 5.67 24.80 -12.75
CA ILE A 9 6.95 24.88 -12.03
C ILE A 9 6.76 24.60 -10.53
N ALA A 10 5.70 25.13 -9.92
CA ALA A 10 5.39 24.89 -8.51
C ALA A 10 5.07 23.41 -8.24
N VAL A 11 4.27 22.78 -9.12
CA VAL A 11 3.93 21.35 -9.03
C VAL A 11 5.17 20.49 -9.22
N LEU A 12 6.04 20.81 -10.20
CA LEU A 12 7.31 20.13 -10.41
C LEU A 12 8.23 20.23 -9.19
N ALA A 13 8.35 21.41 -8.58
CA ALA A 13 9.17 21.61 -7.39
C ALA A 13 8.66 20.77 -6.20
N ILE A 14 7.35 20.75 -5.97
CA ILE A 14 6.73 19.93 -4.90
C ILE A 14 6.95 18.44 -5.17
N ALA A 15 6.72 17.98 -6.40
CA ALA A 15 6.95 16.59 -6.78
C ALA A 15 8.41 16.18 -6.58
N PHE A 16 9.36 17.06 -6.90
CA PHE A 16 10.79 16.82 -6.72
C PHE A 16 11.19 16.71 -5.24
N VAL A 17 10.69 17.61 -4.38
CA VAL A 17 10.90 17.55 -2.92
C VAL A 17 10.30 16.26 -2.35
N ALA A 18 9.10 15.88 -2.78
CA ALA A 18 8.45 14.64 -2.37
C ALA A 18 9.27 13.40 -2.81
N ALA A 19 9.82 13.41 -4.03
CA ALA A 19 10.65 12.33 -4.55
C ALA A 19 11.94 12.14 -3.73
N ILE A 20 12.65 13.23 -3.41
CA ILE A 20 13.88 13.18 -2.60
C ILE A 20 13.58 12.73 -1.17
N SER A 21 12.49 13.23 -0.58
CA SER A 21 12.06 12.86 0.77
C SER A 21 11.65 11.39 0.88
N GLY A 22 10.99 10.86 -0.15
CA GLY A 22 10.55 9.46 -0.23
C GLY A 22 11.70 8.45 -0.41
N TRP A 23 12.71 8.78 -1.22
CA TRP A 23 13.81 7.85 -1.54
C TRP A 23 14.66 7.49 -0.32
N ARG A 24 14.90 8.44 0.60
CA ARG A 24 15.79 8.23 1.75
C ARG A 24 15.12 7.55 2.95
N SER A 25 13.79 7.61 3.03
CA SER A 25 13.06 7.32 4.27
C SER A 25 12.31 5.98 4.22
N GLY A 26 11.95 5.47 3.04
CA GLY A 26 10.94 4.40 2.99
C GLY A 26 10.84 3.53 1.76
N ALA A 27 11.67 3.66 0.73
CA ALA A 27 11.45 2.97 -0.56
C ALA A 27 11.23 1.45 -0.46
N LEU A 28 12.00 0.75 0.39
CA LEU A 28 11.80 -0.70 0.62
C LEU A 28 10.53 -1.02 1.41
N GLY A 29 10.16 -0.16 2.36
CA GLY A 29 8.92 -0.31 3.13
C GLY A 29 7.68 0.04 2.31
N SER A 30 7.78 1.03 1.41
CA SER A 30 6.69 1.44 0.52
C SER A 30 6.43 0.41 -0.56
N LEU A 31 7.46 -0.27 -1.08
CA LEU A 31 7.29 -1.36 -2.04
C LEU A 31 6.55 -2.56 -1.42
N LEU A 32 6.94 -3.00 -0.22
CA LEU A 32 6.24 -4.14 0.40
C LEU A 32 4.84 -3.77 0.91
N SER A 33 4.65 -2.52 1.36
CA SER A 33 3.32 -1.96 1.64
C SER A 33 2.45 -1.93 0.38
N PHE A 34 3.01 -1.51 -0.76
CA PHE A 34 2.31 -1.50 -2.04
C PHE A 34 1.86 -2.90 -2.47
N VAL A 35 2.71 -3.92 -2.29
CA VAL A 35 2.33 -5.32 -2.52
C VAL A 35 1.18 -5.73 -1.60
N GLY A 36 1.23 -5.35 -0.33
CA GLY A 36 0.15 -5.59 0.63
C GLY A 36 -1.17 -4.94 0.21
N VAL A 37 -1.15 -3.66 -0.17
CA VAL A 37 -2.29 -2.91 -0.71
C VAL A 37 -2.85 -3.59 -1.95
N LEU A 38 -1.98 -4.02 -2.87
CA LEU A 38 -2.38 -4.65 -4.12
C LEU A 38 -3.08 -5.99 -3.86
N LEU A 39 -2.53 -6.82 -2.99
CA LEU A 39 -3.15 -8.08 -2.56
C LEU A 39 -4.49 -7.84 -1.86
N GLY A 40 -4.56 -6.86 -0.96
CA GLY A 40 -5.80 -6.47 -0.28
C GLY A 40 -6.87 -5.97 -1.26
N ALA A 41 -6.50 -5.17 -2.24
CA ALA A 41 -7.41 -4.68 -3.28
C ALA A 41 -7.95 -5.82 -4.15
N VAL A 42 -7.06 -6.70 -4.63
CA VAL A 42 -7.44 -7.86 -5.46
C VAL A 42 -8.38 -8.78 -4.68
N ALA A 43 -8.04 -9.11 -3.43
CA ALA A 43 -8.90 -9.89 -2.56
C ALA A 43 -10.24 -9.18 -2.31
N GLY A 44 -10.24 -7.88 -2.04
CA GLY A 44 -11.44 -7.07 -1.85
C GLY A 44 -12.39 -7.13 -3.04
N VAL A 45 -11.86 -6.95 -4.25
CA VAL A 45 -12.65 -7.01 -5.50
C VAL A 45 -13.20 -8.41 -5.75
N LEU A 46 -12.44 -9.46 -5.45
CA LEU A 46 -12.88 -10.86 -5.63
C LEU A 46 -13.94 -11.28 -4.60
N LEU A 47 -13.80 -10.85 -3.34
CA LEU A 47 -14.75 -11.16 -2.27
C LEU A 47 -16.01 -10.27 -2.31
N ALA A 48 -15.93 -9.05 -2.82
CA ALA A 48 -17.06 -8.13 -2.91
C ALA A 48 -18.32 -8.73 -3.55
N PRO A 49 -18.30 -9.35 -4.75
CA PRO A 49 -19.50 -9.90 -5.34
C PRO A 49 -20.08 -11.05 -4.51
N HIS A 50 -19.24 -11.87 -3.87
CA HIS A 50 -19.68 -13.01 -3.07
C HIS A 50 -20.36 -12.58 -1.76
N LEU A 51 -19.80 -11.59 -1.07
CA LEU A 51 -20.32 -11.12 0.21
C LEU A 51 -21.53 -10.20 0.03
N VAL A 52 -21.49 -9.33 -0.98
CA VAL A 52 -22.51 -8.29 -1.20
C VAL A 52 -23.67 -8.79 -2.07
N ALA A 53 -23.60 -9.99 -2.66
CA ALA A 53 -24.72 -10.61 -3.38
C ALA A 53 -26.00 -10.72 -2.55
N HIS A 54 -25.87 -10.85 -1.22
CA HIS A 54 -26.99 -11.00 -0.29
C HIS A 54 -27.72 -9.68 0.03
N ILE A 55 -27.19 -8.53 -0.42
CA ILE A 55 -27.78 -7.21 -0.14
C ILE A 55 -28.69 -6.79 -1.30
N SER A 56 -29.99 -6.68 -1.01
CA SER A 56 -31.02 -6.30 -2.00
C SER A 56 -31.05 -4.80 -2.30
N ALA A 57 -30.73 -3.96 -1.30
CA ALA A 57 -30.78 -2.51 -1.44
C ALA A 57 -29.57 -1.97 -2.23
N PRO A 58 -29.74 -1.31 -3.39
CA PRO A 58 -28.64 -0.89 -4.26
C PRO A 58 -27.64 0.06 -3.58
N ARG A 59 -28.14 0.99 -2.76
CA ARG A 59 -27.29 1.94 -2.02
C ARG A 59 -26.46 1.21 -0.95
N ALA A 60 -27.08 0.35 -0.15
CA ALA A 60 -26.39 -0.42 0.88
C ALA A 60 -25.35 -1.37 0.28
N LYS A 61 -25.66 -1.96 -0.89
CA LYS A 61 -24.75 -2.79 -1.68
C LYS A 61 -23.49 -2.01 -2.09
N LEU A 62 -23.64 -0.79 -2.61
CA LEU A 62 -22.49 0.06 -2.95
C LEU A 62 -21.64 0.39 -1.73
N PHE A 63 -22.25 0.83 -0.63
CA PHE A 63 -21.51 1.15 0.60
C PHE A 63 -20.81 -0.07 1.20
N ALA A 64 -21.47 -1.21 1.25
CA ALA A 64 -20.89 -2.45 1.76
C ALA A 64 -19.70 -2.91 0.91
N ALA A 65 -19.82 -2.86 -0.42
CA ALA A 65 -18.71 -3.19 -1.33
C ALA A 65 -17.52 -2.25 -1.15
N LEU A 66 -17.77 -0.94 -1.07
CA LEU A 66 -16.73 0.06 -0.84
C LEU A 66 -16.01 -0.16 0.49
N PHE A 67 -16.76 -0.30 1.59
CA PHE A 67 -16.18 -0.52 2.92
C PHE A 67 -15.41 -1.83 3.00
N LEU A 68 -15.93 -2.91 2.39
CA LEU A 68 -15.25 -4.20 2.36
C LEU A 68 -13.90 -4.09 1.64
N ILE A 69 -13.88 -3.50 0.44
CA ILE A 69 -12.63 -3.33 -0.33
C ILE A 69 -11.65 -2.47 0.45
N LEU A 70 -12.11 -1.33 1.00
CA LEU A 70 -11.26 -0.42 1.75
C LEU A 70 -10.69 -1.09 3.00
N ALA A 71 -11.49 -1.86 3.73
CA ALA A 71 -11.04 -2.63 4.88
C ALA A 71 -9.99 -3.67 4.49
N LEU A 72 -10.20 -4.43 3.42
CA LEU A 72 -9.23 -5.43 2.95
C LEU A 72 -7.93 -4.78 2.47
N VAL A 73 -8.00 -3.63 1.80
CA VAL A 73 -6.81 -2.85 1.42
C VAL A 73 -6.01 -2.43 2.64
N VAL A 74 -6.66 -1.88 3.66
CA VAL A 74 -5.98 -1.47 4.91
C VAL A 74 -5.35 -2.67 5.62
N VAL A 75 -6.04 -3.80 5.68
CA VAL A 75 -5.48 -5.04 6.23
C VAL A 75 -4.25 -5.49 5.44
N GLY A 76 -4.33 -5.47 4.11
CA GLY A 76 -3.23 -5.79 3.22
C GLY A 76 -2.04 -4.85 3.40
N GLU A 77 -2.28 -3.55 3.48
CA GLU A 77 -1.27 -2.52 3.73
C GLU A 77 -0.52 -2.78 5.04
N VAL A 78 -1.26 -2.97 6.14
CA VAL A 78 -0.68 -3.23 7.47
C VAL A 78 0.15 -4.52 7.43
N ALA A 79 -0.37 -5.59 6.81
CA ALA A 79 0.37 -6.83 6.63
C ALA A 79 1.66 -6.62 5.82
N GLY A 80 1.60 -5.87 4.71
CA GLY A 80 2.73 -5.55 3.85
C GLY A 80 3.80 -4.72 4.57
N VAL A 81 3.41 -3.76 5.39
CA VAL A 81 4.34 -2.97 6.23
C VAL A 81 5.01 -3.83 7.29
N VAL A 82 4.26 -4.71 7.96
CA VAL A 82 4.79 -5.60 9.00
C VAL A 82 5.76 -6.62 8.39
N LEU A 83 5.38 -7.27 7.30
CA LEU A 83 6.26 -8.15 6.51
C LEU A 83 7.49 -7.38 6.01
N GLY A 84 7.33 -6.12 5.58
CA GLY A 84 8.41 -5.28 5.06
C GLY A 84 9.44 -4.97 6.13
N ARG A 85 8.99 -4.74 7.36
CA ARG A 85 9.84 -4.57 8.53
C ARG A 85 10.55 -5.87 8.89
N ALA A 86 9.86 -7.01 8.85
CA ALA A 86 10.45 -8.32 9.13
C ALA A 86 11.54 -8.68 8.10
N VAL A 87 11.26 -8.51 6.81
CA VAL A 87 12.22 -8.74 5.71
C VAL A 87 13.39 -7.77 5.80
N ARG A 88 13.13 -6.48 6.06
CA ARG A 88 14.20 -5.48 6.24
C ARG A 88 15.07 -5.75 7.47
N SER A 89 14.48 -6.28 8.54
CA SER A 89 15.21 -6.73 9.73
C SER A 89 16.12 -7.92 9.40
N ALA A 90 15.65 -8.87 8.59
CA ALA A 90 16.46 -10.00 8.12
C ALA A 90 17.62 -9.57 7.20
N ILE A 91 17.45 -8.48 6.44
CA ILE A 91 18.47 -7.98 5.50
C ILE A 91 19.60 -7.20 6.20
N ARG A 92 19.42 -6.70 7.44
CA ARG A 92 20.42 -5.84 8.13
C ARG A 92 21.26 -6.48 9.24
N SER A 93 21.06 -7.76 9.59
CA SER A 93 21.89 -8.58 10.51
C SER A 93 21.14 -9.89 10.82
N PRO A 94 21.71 -11.06 11.17
CA PRO A 94 22.97 -11.74 10.88
C PRO A 94 22.67 -13.18 10.37
N SER A 95 22.25 -13.32 9.11
CA SER A 95 21.74 -14.59 8.52
C SER A 95 22.73 -15.76 8.48
N ILE A 96 23.95 -15.60 8.98
CA ILE A 96 24.98 -16.65 9.07
C ILE A 96 24.94 -17.36 10.45
N ARG A 97 24.31 -16.78 11.49
CA ARG A 97 24.36 -17.35 12.86
C ARG A 97 23.28 -18.39 13.19
N PHE A 98 22.28 -18.59 12.32
CA PHE A 98 21.24 -19.61 12.54
C PHE A 98 21.55 -20.95 11.85
N PHE A 99 22.57 -20.98 10.98
CA PHE A 99 23.10 -22.22 10.39
C PHE A 99 24.31 -22.77 11.16
N ASP A 100 24.77 -22.08 12.20
CA ASP A 100 25.92 -22.49 13.05
C ASP A 100 25.47 -23.19 14.34
N SER A 101 24.32 -23.86 14.29
CA SER A 101 23.82 -24.69 15.38
C SER A 101 23.60 -26.15 14.99
N VAL A 102 24.28 -26.63 13.94
CA VAL A 102 24.45 -28.06 13.63
C VAL A 102 25.85 -28.32 13.09
#